data_AF-A0A2J8TLI9-F1
#
_entry.id   AF-A0A2J8TLI9-F1
#
_cell.length_a   1.000
_cell.length_b   1.000
_cell.length_c   1.000
_cell.angle_alpha   90.00
_cell.angle_beta   90.00
_cell.angle_gamma   90.00
#
_symmetry.space_group_name_H-M   'P 1'
#
loop_
_entity.id
_entity.type
_entity.pdbx_description
1 polymer ?
#
loop_
_entity_poly.entity_id
_entity_poly.type
_entity_poly.pdbx_seq_one_letter_code
_entity_poly.pdbx_strand_id
1 'polypeptide(L)'
;MERMLPFLALGLLVAGFCPAVLCHPNCPLDEENPTQENQDRGTHVDLGLASTNVDFAFSLYKQLVLKAPDKNVIFSPLSISTALAFLSLGAHNTTLTEILTGLRFNLTETSEAEIHQSFQHLLRTLNQSSDELQLSMGNAMFVEEQLSLLDRFMEDAKRLYGSEAFATDFQDSAAAKKLINDYVKNRTRGKITDLIKDLDSQTMMVLVNYIFFKAKWKMPFDPQDTHQSRFYLSKKKWVMVPMMSLHHLTTPYFRDEELSCTVVELNGGETHWSSDG
;
A
#
# COMPACT_ATOMS: atom_id res chain seq x y z
N MET A 1 -11.51 34.20 8.03
CA MET A 1 -12.56 33.22 7.68
C MET A 1 -11.86 31.92 7.39
N GLU A 2 -11.96 30.97 8.32
CA GLU A 2 -11.13 29.77 8.46
C GLU A 2 -11.24 28.85 7.23
N ARG A 3 -10.08 28.45 6.69
CA ARG A 3 -9.99 27.35 5.72
C ARG A 3 -10.04 26.04 6.51
N MET A 4 -11.22 25.46 6.59
CA MET A 4 -11.47 24.13 7.12
C MET A 4 -10.80 23.09 6.19
N LEU A 5 -9.66 22.53 6.63
CA LEU A 5 -9.04 21.37 5.99
C LEU A 5 -9.98 20.16 6.13
N PRO A 6 -10.32 19.44 5.05
CA PRO A 6 -10.99 18.15 5.18
C PRO A 6 -9.98 17.12 5.68
N PHE A 7 -10.27 16.54 6.85
CA PHE A 7 -9.52 15.43 7.43
C PHE A 7 -9.58 14.21 6.49
N LEU A 8 -8.47 13.92 5.82
CA LEU A 8 -8.18 12.63 5.20
C LEU A 8 -7.71 11.68 6.31
N ALA A 9 -8.56 10.73 6.69
CA ALA A 9 -8.14 9.59 7.49
C ALA A 9 -7.43 8.61 6.56
N LEU A 10 -6.14 8.87 6.31
CA LEU A 10 -5.24 7.90 5.69
C LEU A 10 -4.85 6.90 6.78
N GLY A 11 -5.48 5.73 6.78
CA GLY A 11 -5.07 4.63 7.64
C GLY A 11 -3.76 4.05 7.13
N LEU A 12 -2.65 4.41 7.78
CA LEU A 12 -1.35 3.75 7.62
C LEU A 12 -0.86 3.37 9.01
N LEU A 13 -0.36 2.15 9.10
CA LEU A 13 -0.09 1.44 10.33
C LEU A 13 1.33 1.79 10.79
N VAL A 14 1.46 2.57 11.86
CA VAL A 14 2.73 2.74 12.59
C VAL A 14 2.74 1.68 13.68
N ALA A 15 3.42 0.56 13.44
CA ALA A 15 3.67 -0.43 14.47
C ALA A 15 4.89 0.02 15.29
N GLY A 16 4.65 0.69 16.43
CA GLY A 16 5.69 0.97 17.42
C GLY A 16 5.90 -0.27 18.29
N PHE A 17 7.06 -0.91 18.20
CA PHE A 17 7.43 -2.04 19.05
C PHE A 17 8.07 -1.53 20.35
N CYS A 18 7.53 -1.94 21.49
CA CYS A 18 8.14 -1.80 22.81
C CYS A 18 8.70 -3.20 23.20
N PRO A 19 10.02 -3.43 23.14
CA PRO A 19 10.55 -4.76 23.37
C PRO A 19 10.66 -5.05 24.88
N ALA A 20 9.88 -6.01 25.35
CA ALA A 20 10.10 -6.67 26.62
C ALA A 20 9.73 -8.16 26.54
N VAL A 21 10.49 -8.96 25.78
CA VAL A 21 10.52 -10.43 25.97
C VAL A 21 11.93 -10.96 25.66
N LEU A 22 12.40 -11.80 26.58
CA LEU A 22 13.76 -12.25 26.82
C LEU A 22 14.32 -13.17 25.72
N CYS A 23 15.59 -12.97 25.38
CA CYS A 23 16.40 -13.91 24.59
C CYS A 23 16.63 -15.21 25.38
N HIS A 24 16.55 -16.36 24.69
CA HIS A 24 17.31 -17.55 25.07
C HIS A 24 17.92 -18.21 23.81
N PRO A 25 19.21 -18.59 23.85
CA PRO A 25 19.91 -19.20 22.73
C PRO A 25 19.70 -20.72 22.71
N ASN A 26 19.74 -21.28 21.49
CA ASN A 26 19.88 -22.69 21.10
C ASN A 26 18.62 -23.33 20.48
N CYS A 27 18.66 -23.50 19.16
CA CYS A 27 18.10 -24.68 18.49
C CYS A 27 18.99 -25.03 17.28
N PRO A 28 19.21 -26.33 16.96
CA PRO A 28 20.31 -26.76 16.09
C PRO A 28 20.05 -26.56 14.60
N LEU A 29 21.14 -26.46 13.85
CA LEU A 29 21.23 -26.39 12.40
C LEU A 29 21.01 -27.78 11.78
N ASP A 30 20.06 -27.91 10.86
CA ASP A 30 20.07 -28.98 9.86
C ASP A 30 20.39 -28.35 8.49
N GLU A 31 21.56 -28.71 7.97
CA GLU A 31 21.99 -28.43 6.60
C GLU A 31 21.31 -29.41 5.64
N GLU A 32 20.47 -28.91 4.73
CA GLU A 32 20.21 -29.59 3.46
C GLU A 32 20.39 -28.60 2.30
N ASN A 33 21.36 -28.91 1.44
CA ASN A 33 21.61 -28.24 0.17
C ASN A 33 20.46 -28.47 -0.82
N PRO A 34 20.01 -27.44 -1.54
CA PRO A 34 19.37 -27.63 -2.84
C PRO A 34 20.28 -27.15 -3.97
N THR A 35 20.60 -28.10 -4.84
CA THR A 35 21.10 -27.93 -6.20
C THR A 35 20.35 -26.84 -6.97
N GLN A 36 21.12 -25.97 -7.64
CA GLN A 36 20.63 -24.99 -8.60
C GLN A 36 19.93 -25.66 -9.78
N GLU A 37 18.65 -25.34 -9.99
CA GLU A 37 18.05 -25.34 -11.31
C GLU A 37 17.48 -23.94 -11.60
N ASN A 38 18.24 -23.20 -12.41
CA ASN A 38 17.74 -22.04 -13.13
C ASN A 38 16.71 -22.53 -14.15
N GLN A 39 15.44 -22.18 -13.96
CA GLN A 39 14.49 -22.17 -15.06
C GLN A 39 13.52 -20.98 -14.94
N ASP A 40 13.88 -19.99 -15.74
CA ASP A 40 13.03 -19.00 -16.39
C ASP A 40 11.54 -19.41 -16.45
N ARG A 41 10.73 -18.87 -15.53
CA ARG A 41 9.27 -18.87 -15.64
C ARG A 41 8.83 -17.41 -15.78
N GLY A 42 8.27 -17.11 -16.95
CA GLY A 42 7.74 -15.80 -17.30
C GLY A 42 6.79 -15.24 -16.25
N THR A 43 6.60 -13.92 -16.31
CA THR A 43 5.67 -13.08 -15.53
C THR A 43 4.30 -13.73 -15.31
N HIS A 44 4.21 -14.62 -14.32
CA HIS A 44 2.95 -15.14 -13.82
C HIS A 44 2.67 -14.40 -12.52
N VAL A 45 1.76 -13.42 -12.59
CA VAL A 45 1.23 -12.78 -11.38
C VAL A 45 0.59 -13.88 -10.53
N ASP A 46 1.02 -14.01 -9.28
CA ASP A 46 0.47 -14.99 -8.36
C ASP A 46 -1.01 -14.69 -8.10
N LEU A 47 -1.89 -15.52 -8.70
CA LEU A 47 -3.34 -15.42 -8.56
C LEU A 47 -3.79 -15.62 -7.10
N GLY A 48 -3.01 -16.37 -6.30
CA GLY A 48 -3.24 -16.54 -4.87
C GLY A 48 -3.08 -15.22 -4.13
N LEU A 49 -1.97 -14.51 -4.34
CA LEU A 49 -1.74 -13.18 -3.77
C LEU A 49 -2.82 -12.17 -4.18
N ALA A 50 -3.29 -12.23 -5.43
CA ALA A 50 -4.37 -11.34 -5.90
C ALA A 50 -5.67 -11.57 -5.12
N SER A 51 -6.12 -12.83 -5.00
CA SER A 51 -7.33 -13.18 -4.25
C SER A 51 -7.23 -12.76 -2.79
N THR A 52 -6.13 -13.11 -2.12
CA THR A 52 -5.88 -12.77 -0.72
C THR A 52 -5.89 -11.26 -0.46
N ASN A 53 -5.22 -10.48 -1.32
CA ASN A 53 -5.21 -9.02 -1.18
C ASN A 53 -6.59 -8.39 -1.43
N VAL A 54 -7.42 -8.96 -2.33
CA VAL A 54 -8.80 -8.50 -2.55
C VAL A 54 -9.68 -8.78 -1.33
N ASP A 55 -9.57 -9.97 -0.74
CA ASP A 55 -10.30 -10.32 0.49
C ASP A 55 -9.89 -9.44 1.67
N PHE A 56 -8.60 -9.16 1.81
CA PHE A 56 -8.08 -8.20 2.79
C PHE A 56 -8.63 -6.79 2.53
N ALA A 57 -8.63 -6.33 1.27
CA ALA A 57 -9.14 -5.01 0.89
C ALA A 57 -10.61 -4.81 1.29
N PHE A 58 -11.48 -5.77 0.95
CA PHE A 58 -12.90 -5.68 1.31
C PHE A 58 -13.14 -5.83 2.80
N SER A 59 -12.38 -6.71 3.47
CA SER A 59 -12.44 -6.85 4.93
C SER A 59 -12.10 -5.54 5.63
N LEU A 60 -11.00 -4.88 5.22
CA LEU A 60 -10.55 -3.62 5.79
C LEU A 60 -11.51 -2.47 5.44
N TYR A 61 -12.01 -2.40 4.21
CA TYR A 61 -13.01 -1.42 3.79
C TYR A 61 -14.25 -1.47 4.70
N LYS A 62 -14.78 -2.67 4.97
CA LYS A 62 -15.94 -2.86 5.86
C LYS A 62 -15.65 -2.32 7.27
N GLN A 63 -14.47 -2.59 7.82
CA GLN A 63 -14.08 -2.10 9.14
C GLN A 63 -13.93 -0.57 9.18
N LEU A 64 -13.37 0.04 8.12
CA LEU A 64 -13.24 1.50 8.02
C LEU A 64 -14.61 2.19 7.95
N VAL A 65 -15.54 1.65 7.16
CA VAL A 65 -16.91 2.15 7.08
C VAL A 65 -17.65 1.98 8.42
N LEU A 66 -17.50 0.84 9.09
CA LEU A 66 -18.11 0.62 10.42
C LEU A 66 -17.63 1.65 11.45
N LYS A 67 -16.35 2.04 11.40
CA LYS A 67 -15.76 3.04 12.31
C LYS A 67 -16.30 4.45 12.06
N ALA A 68 -16.58 4.80 10.80
CA ALA A 68 -17.01 6.15 10.41
C ALA A 68 -17.94 6.11 9.18
N PRO A 69 -19.22 5.72 9.35
CA PRO A 69 -20.11 5.36 8.24
C PRO A 69 -20.44 6.52 7.30
N ASP A 70 -20.44 7.75 7.81
CA ASP A 70 -20.79 8.95 7.05
C ASP A 70 -19.56 9.74 6.56
N LYS A 71 -18.37 9.12 6.56
CA LYS A 71 -17.12 9.75 6.10
C LYS A 71 -16.67 9.17 4.77
N ASN A 72 -15.99 10.00 3.98
CA ASN A 72 -15.32 9.53 2.77
C ASN A 72 -14.23 8.52 3.14
N VAL A 73 -14.12 7.45 2.37
CA VAL A 73 -13.09 6.41 2.53
C VAL A 73 -12.15 6.44 1.34
N ILE A 74 -10.86 6.60 1.62
CA ILE A 74 -9.78 6.46 0.63
C ILE A 74 -8.58 5.85 1.35
N PHE A 75 -8.10 4.74 0.84
CA PHE A 75 -6.94 4.03 1.36
C PHE A 75 -6.36 3.12 0.27
N SER A 76 -5.12 2.66 0.46
CA SER A 76 -4.51 1.65 -0.39
C SER A 76 -4.42 0.33 0.40
N PRO A 77 -5.26 -0.67 0.10
CA PRO A 77 -5.14 -1.99 0.70
C PRO A 77 -3.75 -2.59 0.50
N LEU A 78 -3.19 -2.41 -0.70
CA LEU A 78 -1.91 -2.97 -1.10
C LEU A 78 -0.74 -2.39 -0.30
N SER A 79 -0.80 -1.09 0.00
CA SER A 79 0.20 -0.41 0.83
C SER A 79 0.22 -0.98 2.26
N ILE A 80 -0.96 -1.18 2.84
CA ILE A 80 -1.11 -1.72 4.19
C ILE A 80 -0.71 -3.20 4.23
N SER A 81 -1.13 -4.00 3.25
CA SER A 81 -0.78 -5.43 3.20
C SER A 81 0.72 -5.63 3.02
N THR A 82 1.37 -4.83 2.17
CA THR A 82 2.82 -4.88 2.00
C THR A 82 3.57 -4.46 3.27
N ALA A 83 3.11 -3.42 3.98
CA ALA A 83 3.73 -3.01 5.24
C ALA A 83 3.62 -4.10 6.33
N LEU A 84 2.47 -4.77 6.43
CA LEU A 84 2.25 -5.86 7.38
C LEU A 84 3.01 -7.13 7.00
N ALA A 85 3.10 -7.46 5.71
CA ALA A 85 3.94 -8.56 5.25
C ALA A 85 5.42 -8.27 5.48
N PHE A 86 5.85 -7.01 5.33
CA PHE A 86 7.20 -6.61 5.69
C PHE A 86 7.44 -6.74 7.21
N LEU A 87 6.47 -6.33 8.03
CA LEU A 87 6.54 -6.55 9.48
C LEU A 87 6.64 -8.05 9.84
N SER A 88 5.90 -8.91 9.13
CA SER A 88 5.90 -10.35 9.42
C SER A 88 7.25 -11.00 9.17
N LEU A 89 8.12 -10.41 8.34
CA LEU A 89 9.48 -10.90 8.09
C LEU A 89 10.34 -10.95 9.37
N GLY A 90 10.05 -10.10 10.35
CA GLY A 90 10.71 -10.09 11.66
C GLY A 90 9.89 -10.75 12.78
N ALA A 91 8.72 -11.31 12.47
CA ALA A 91 7.83 -11.91 13.44
C ALA A 91 8.04 -13.43 13.52
N HIS A 92 7.74 -14.01 14.68
CA HIS A 92 7.78 -15.46 14.89
C HIS A 92 6.54 -15.95 15.65
N ASN A 93 6.29 -17.26 15.57
CA ASN A 93 5.26 -17.96 16.33
C ASN A 93 3.87 -17.30 16.13
N THR A 94 3.09 -17.14 17.21
CA THR A 94 1.73 -16.59 17.16
C THR A 94 1.67 -15.22 16.49
N THR A 95 2.65 -14.35 16.73
CA THR A 95 2.69 -13.00 16.12
C THR A 95 2.75 -13.10 14.59
N LEU A 96 3.61 -13.98 14.06
CA LEU A 96 3.69 -14.23 12.62
C LEU A 96 2.35 -14.75 12.07
N THR A 97 1.79 -15.76 12.73
CA THR A 97 0.52 -16.39 12.31
C THR A 97 -0.62 -15.39 12.30
N GLU A 98 -0.76 -14.55 13.32
CA GLU A 98 -1.82 -13.53 13.40
C GLU A 98 -1.71 -12.48 12.29
N ILE A 99 -0.48 -12.04 11.97
CA ILE A 99 -0.27 -11.09 10.87
C ILE A 99 -0.68 -11.72 9.54
N LEU A 100 -0.15 -12.90 9.20
CA LEU A 100 -0.38 -13.51 7.89
C LEU A 100 -1.83 -13.98 7.70
N THR A 101 -2.47 -14.54 8.73
CA THR A 101 -3.89 -14.88 8.67
C THR A 101 -4.79 -13.65 8.65
N GLY A 102 -4.40 -12.58 9.34
CA GLY A 102 -5.06 -11.27 9.26
C GLY A 102 -5.01 -10.65 7.85
N LEU A 103 -3.90 -10.89 7.13
CA LEU A 103 -3.75 -10.58 5.71
C LEU A 103 -4.53 -11.51 4.78
N ARG A 104 -5.25 -12.50 5.32
CA ARG A 104 -6.07 -13.50 4.62
C ARG A 104 -5.28 -14.60 3.90
N PHE A 105 -4.03 -14.83 4.25
CA PHE A 105 -3.30 -15.99 3.73
C PHE A 105 -3.78 -17.30 4.38
N ASN A 106 -3.92 -18.35 3.56
CA ASN A 106 -4.14 -19.70 4.04
C ASN A 106 -2.80 -20.40 4.29
N LEU A 107 -2.35 -20.43 5.54
CA LEU A 107 -1.04 -20.97 5.91
C LEU A 107 -0.92 -22.50 5.76
N THR A 108 -2.02 -23.22 5.48
CA THR A 108 -1.94 -24.64 5.11
C THR A 108 -1.60 -24.87 3.65
N GLU A 109 -1.79 -23.85 2.81
CA GLU A 109 -1.61 -23.92 1.35
C GLU A 109 -0.44 -23.06 0.86
N THR A 110 -0.06 -22.01 1.60
CA THR A 110 1.01 -21.09 1.22
C THR A 110 1.99 -20.90 2.38
N SER A 111 3.26 -21.18 2.12
CA SER A 111 4.34 -20.96 3.08
C SER A 111 4.71 -19.48 3.22
N GLU A 112 5.32 -19.11 4.36
CA GLU A 112 5.85 -17.75 4.59
C GLU A 112 6.83 -17.31 3.47
N ALA A 113 7.70 -18.23 3.03
CA ALA A 113 8.67 -17.95 1.98
C ALA A 113 7.99 -17.60 0.65
N GLU A 114 6.94 -18.34 0.26
CA GLU A 114 6.15 -18.07 -0.94
C GLU A 114 5.43 -16.71 -0.83
N ILE A 115 4.83 -16.40 0.33
CA ILE A 115 4.18 -15.09 0.56
C ILE A 115 5.16 -13.95 0.31
N HIS A 116 6.35 -14.02 0.89
CA HIS A 116 7.37 -12.99 0.74
C HIS A 116 7.92 -12.89 -0.68
N GLN A 117 8.09 -14.02 -1.38
CA GLN A 117 8.47 -14.04 -2.79
C GLN A 117 7.39 -13.42 -3.68
N SER A 118 6.10 -13.66 -3.39
CA SER A 118 4.99 -13.05 -4.12
C SER A 118 4.95 -11.53 -3.93
N PHE A 119 5.19 -11.02 -2.71
CA PHE A 119 5.36 -9.57 -2.49
C PHE A 119 6.59 -9.00 -3.21
N GLN A 120 7.72 -9.72 -3.21
CA GLN A 120 8.90 -9.31 -3.97
C GLN A 120 8.60 -9.19 -5.46
N HIS A 121 7.93 -10.20 -6.03
CA HIS A 121 7.54 -10.18 -7.43
C HIS A 121 6.59 -9.03 -7.74
N LEU A 122 5.57 -8.83 -6.90
CA LEU A 122 4.62 -7.73 -7.02
C LEU A 122 5.33 -6.37 -7.01
N LEU A 123 6.21 -6.12 -6.03
CA LEU A 123 6.94 -4.86 -5.91
C LEU A 123 7.83 -4.59 -7.13
N ARG A 124 8.43 -5.63 -7.72
CA ARG A 124 9.18 -5.50 -8.98
C ARG A 124 8.26 -5.12 -10.12
N THR A 125 7.12 -5.78 -10.26
CA THR A 125 6.14 -5.53 -11.33
C THR A 125 5.56 -4.11 -11.25
N LEU A 126 5.17 -3.64 -10.06
CA LEU A 126 4.57 -2.31 -9.89
C LEU A 126 5.55 -1.15 -10.11
N ASN A 127 6.85 -1.40 -9.99
CA ASN A 127 7.89 -0.38 -10.17
C ASN A 127 8.54 -0.43 -11.57
N GLN A 128 8.00 -1.23 -12.50
CA GLN A 128 8.44 -1.18 -13.89
C GLN A 128 8.10 0.19 -14.50
N SER A 129 9.04 0.75 -15.26
CA SER A 129 8.85 2.04 -15.91
C SER A 129 7.74 1.96 -16.97
N SER A 130 6.79 2.87 -16.90
CA SER A 130 5.80 3.11 -17.94
C SER A 130 5.76 4.61 -18.25
N ASP A 131 5.72 4.96 -19.55
CA ASP A 131 5.67 6.35 -19.99
C ASP A 131 4.31 7.02 -19.68
N GLU A 132 3.29 6.21 -19.39
CA GLU A 132 1.89 6.66 -19.31
C GLU A 132 1.31 6.55 -17.90
N LEU A 133 1.73 5.51 -17.19
CA LEU A 133 1.39 5.25 -15.81
C LEU A 133 2.59 5.55 -14.93
N GLN A 134 2.46 6.59 -14.11
CA GLN A 134 3.42 6.86 -13.05
C GLN A 134 2.97 6.12 -11.80
N LEU A 135 3.43 4.87 -11.70
CA LEU A 135 3.26 4.03 -10.53
C LEU A 135 4.61 3.85 -9.84
N SER A 136 4.63 3.99 -8.53
CA SER A 136 5.78 3.63 -7.72
C SER A 136 5.36 3.23 -6.34
N MET A 137 5.97 2.17 -5.82
CA MET A 137 5.72 1.64 -4.49
C MET A 137 7.05 1.31 -3.84
N GLY A 138 7.21 1.59 -2.55
CA GLY A 138 8.48 1.34 -1.89
C GLY A 138 8.34 1.19 -0.39
N ASN A 139 9.40 0.63 0.20
CA ASN A 139 9.49 0.34 1.62
C ASN A 139 10.74 1.02 2.20
N ALA A 140 10.68 1.40 3.46
CA ALA A 140 11.84 1.82 4.24
C ALA A 140 11.67 1.41 5.70
N MET A 141 12.78 1.25 6.40
CA MET A 141 12.82 1.15 7.84
C MET A 141 13.68 2.29 8.41
N PHE A 142 13.16 2.96 9.41
CA PHE A 142 13.87 3.95 10.21
C PHE A 142 14.16 3.30 11.55
N VAL A 143 15.43 3.21 11.93
CA VAL A 143 15.90 2.34 13.01
C VAL A 143 16.75 3.16 13.97
N GLU A 144 16.51 3.00 15.27
CA GLU A 144 17.35 3.61 16.31
C GLU A 144 18.79 3.13 16.17
N GLU A 145 19.75 4.05 16.23
CA GLU A 145 21.16 3.77 15.90
C GLU A 145 21.78 2.68 16.76
N GLN A 146 21.34 2.57 18.02
CA GLN A 146 21.90 1.59 18.96
C GLN A 146 21.15 0.25 18.94
N LEU A 147 20.11 0.11 18.12
CA LEU A 147 19.37 -1.14 17.97
C LEU A 147 20.14 -2.09 17.04
N SER A 148 20.68 -3.17 17.62
CA SER A 148 21.30 -4.24 16.85
C SER A 148 20.24 -5.06 16.11
N LEU A 149 20.30 -5.04 14.78
CA LEU A 149 19.46 -5.88 13.91
C LEU A 149 20.22 -7.13 13.46
N LEU A 150 19.50 -8.23 13.26
CA LEU A 150 20.06 -9.42 12.65
C LEU A 150 20.40 -9.13 11.17
N ASP A 151 21.60 -9.50 10.74
CA ASP A 151 22.03 -9.33 9.35
C ASP A 151 21.05 -9.95 8.36
N ARG A 152 20.56 -11.16 8.67
CA ARG A 152 19.55 -11.86 7.88
C ARG A 152 18.28 -11.02 7.69
N PHE A 153 17.79 -10.33 8.73
CA PHE A 153 16.60 -9.49 8.61
C PHE A 153 16.85 -8.31 7.67
N MET A 154 18.01 -7.65 7.78
CA MET A 154 18.37 -6.53 6.91
C MET A 154 18.54 -6.97 5.45
N GLU A 155 19.21 -8.11 5.23
CA GLU A 155 19.40 -8.70 3.91
C GLU A 155 18.07 -9.09 3.27
N ASP A 156 17.20 -9.78 4.01
CA ASP A 156 15.90 -10.21 3.53
C ASP A 156 14.96 -9.01 3.29
N ALA A 157 14.96 -8.00 4.16
CA ALA A 157 14.19 -6.77 3.97
C ALA A 157 14.59 -6.02 2.70
N LYS A 158 15.90 -5.91 2.44
CA LYS A 158 16.41 -5.30 1.20
C LYS A 158 16.09 -6.15 -0.02
N ARG A 159 16.29 -7.47 0.08
CA ARG A 159 16.12 -8.40 -1.05
C ARG A 159 14.65 -8.55 -1.44
N LEU A 160 13.76 -8.79 -0.48
CA LEU A 160 12.35 -9.10 -0.71
C LEU A 160 11.49 -7.85 -0.86
N TYR A 161 11.74 -6.81 -0.04
CA TYR A 161 10.89 -5.61 0.00
C TYR A 161 11.54 -4.38 -0.62
N GLY A 162 12.81 -4.46 -1.05
CA GLY A 162 13.55 -3.30 -1.53
C GLY A 162 13.72 -2.22 -0.45
N SER A 163 13.68 -2.62 0.82
CA SER A 163 13.65 -1.68 1.95
C SER A 163 15.02 -1.03 2.14
N GLU A 164 15.03 0.31 2.18
CA GLU A 164 16.17 1.10 2.65
C GLU A 164 16.16 1.15 4.19
N ALA A 165 17.32 1.12 4.82
CA ALA A 165 17.46 1.28 6.27
C ALA A 165 18.10 2.63 6.60
N PHE A 166 17.46 3.41 7.47
CA PHE A 166 17.91 4.73 7.90
C PHE A 166 18.15 4.72 9.41
N ALA A 167 19.41 4.92 9.80
CA ALA A 167 19.76 5.30 11.16
C ALA A 167 19.00 6.57 11.56
N THR A 168 18.26 6.52 12.66
CA THR A 168 17.35 7.58 13.09
C THR A 168 17.40 7.71 14.61
N ASP A 169 17.84 8.86 15.11
CA ASP A 169 17.73 9.21 16.54
C ASP A 169 16.27 9.59 16.85
N PHE A 170 15.55 8.69 17.53
CA PHE A 170 14.16 8.95 17.91
C PHE A 170 14.03 9.82 19.17
N GLN A 171 15.10 10.02 19.94
CA GLN A 171 15.09 10.96 21.07
C GLN A 171 14.86 12.39 20.58
N ASP A 172 15.43 12.78 19.43
CA ASP A 172 14.98 13.93 18.66
C ASP A 172 13.76 13.57 17.79
N SER A 173 12.63 13.35 18.46
CA SER A 173 11.34 13.00 17.82
C SER A 173 10.90 13.99 16.74
N ALA A 174 11.29 15.27 16.84
CA ALA A 174 10.97 16.28 15.84
C ALA A 174 11.78 16.07 14.55
N ALA A 175 13.08 15.84 14.67
CA ALA A 175 13.95 15.51 13.54
C ALA A 175 13.58 14.16 12.91
N ALA A 176 13.35 13.12 13.71
CA ALA A 176 12.94 11.80 13.24
C ALA A 176 11.60 11.86 12.49
N LYS A 177 10.60 12.55 13.04
CA LYS A 177 9.31 12.77 12.37
C LYS A 177 9.47 13.52 11.05
N LYS A 178 10.31 14.56 11.03
CA LYS A 178 10.59 15.32 9.81
C LYS A 178 11.26 14.45 8.75
N LEU A 179 12.24 13.63 9.13
CA LEU A 179 12.94 12.71 8.23
C LEU A 179 11.96 11.72 7.57
N ILE A 180 11.11 11.06 8.37
CA ILE A 180 10.12 10.10 7.88
C ILE A 180 9.11 10.77 6.95
N ASN A 181 8.56 11.93 7.36
CA ASN A 181 7.60 12.66 6.55
C ASN A 181 8.22 13.20 5.25
N ASP A 182 9.47 13.68 5.26
CA ASP A 182 10.17 14.14 4.06
C ASP A 182 10.44 12.98 3.10
N TYR A 183 10.80 11.79 3.62
CA TYR A 183 10.93 10.58 2.81
C TYR A 183 9.62 10.26 2.09
N VAL A 184 8.51 10.14 2.83
CA VAL A 184 7.19 9.82 2.27
C VAL A 184 6.73 10.92 1.30
N LYS A 185 6.94 12.18 1.64
CA LYS A 185 6.60 13.33 0.80
C LYS A 185 7.36 13.29 -0.51
N ASN A 186 8.67 13.03 -0.49
CA ASN A 186 9.47 12.92 -1.71
C ASN A 186 8.97 11.76 -2.58
N ARG A 187 8.83 10.57 -1.98
CA ARG A 187 8.40 9.35 -2.67
C ARG A 187 6.98 9.43 -3.23
N THR A 188 6.10 10.21 -2.60
CA THR A 188 4.72 10.47 -3.05
C THR A 188 4.58 11.77 -3.84
N ARG A 189 5.70 12.39 -4.23
CA ARG A 189 5.74 13.62 -5.04
C ARG A 189 4.91 14.76 -4.45
N GLY A 190 5.01 14.92 -3.14
CA GLY A 190 4.35 15.97 -2.37
C GLY A 190 2.88 15.71 -2.03
N LYS A 191 2.33 14.53 -2.35
CA LYS A 191 0.91 14.23 -2.10
C LYS A 191 0.60 13.85 -0.66
N ILE A 192 1.55 13.22 0.04
CA ILE A 192 1.42 12.87 1.45
C ILE A 192 2.55 13.58 2.20
N THR A 193 2.20 14.63 2.97
CA THR A 193 3.18 15.50 3.64
C THR A 193 3.34 15.20 5.13
N ASP A 194 2.28 14.77 5.79
CA ASP A 194 2.20 14.65 7.25
C ASP A 194 1.65 13.29 7.64
N LEU A 195 2.37 12.22 7.26
CA LEU A 195 2.02 10.85 7.59
C LEU A 195 2.08 10.63 9.10
N ILE A 196 3.23 10.97 9.70
CA ILE A 196 3.48 10.88 11.13
C ILE A 196 3.13 12.22 11.75
N LYS A 197 2.14 12.23 12.65
CA LYS A 197 1.72 13.43 13.40
C LYS A 197 2.45 13.50 14.74
N ASP A 198 2.40 12.38 15.45
CA ASP A 198 3.02 12.16 16.75
C ASP A 198 3.97 10.97 16.64
N LEU A 199 5.12 11.06 17.30
CA LEU A 199 6.16 10.05 17.32
C LEU A 199 6.75 9.99 18.73
N ASP A 200 6.74 8.81 19.35
CA ASP A 200 7.28 8.63 20.68
C ASP A 200 8.80 8.69 20.65
N SER A 201 9.40 9.41 21.60
CA SER A 201 10.87 9.46 21.80
C SER A 201 11.52 8.10 22.07
N GLN A 202 10.75 7.12 22.54
CA GLN A 202 11.21 5.76 22.83
C GLN A 202 10.99 4.80 21.65
N THR A 203 10.64 5.31 20.47
CA THR A 203 10.49 4.50 19.26
C THR A 203 11.82 3.83 18.90
N MET A 204 11.79 2.53 18.61
CA MET A 204 12.99 1.76 18.22
C MET A 204 13.08 1.56 16.70
N MET A 205 11.93 1.46 16.05
CA MET A 205 11.84 1.24 14.61
C MET A 205 10.50 1.74 14.07
N VAL A 206 10.52 2.31 12.85
CA VAL A 206 9.33 2.61 12.06
C VAL A 206 9.48 1.97 10.68
N LEU A 207 8.59 1.04 10.35
CA LEU A 207 8.46 0.49 9.00
C LEU A 207 7.48 1.34 8.20
N VAL A 208 7.88 1.75 7.00
CA VAL A 208 7.09 2.63 6.13
C VAL A 208 6.91 1.96 4.78
N ASN A 209 5.66 1.89 4.32
CA ASN A 209 5.33 1.66 2.93
C ASN A 209 4.72 2.94 2.34
N TYR A 210 5.03 3.24 1.07
CA TYR A 210 4.30 4.23 0.28
C TYR A 210 3.85 3.64 -1.05
N ILE A 211 2.79 4.21 -1.61
CA ILE A 211 2.39 4.02 -3.00
C ILE A 211 2.03 5.36 -3.63
N PHE A 212 2.48 5.58 -4.85
CA PHE A 212 2.16 6.73 -5.68
C PHE A 212 1.58 6.22 -6.99
N PHE A 213 0.40 6.73 -7.34
CA PHE A 213 -0.28 6.40 -8.58
C PHE A 213 -0.72 7.69 -9.25
N LYS A 214 -0.32 7.87 -10.51
CA LYS A 214 -0.79 8.94 -11.38
C LYS A 214 -0.92 8.39 -12.80
N ALA A 215 -2.15 8.39 -13.30
CA ALA A 215 -2.48 7.99 -14.66
C ALA A 215 -3.23 9.10 -15.39
N LYS A 216 -3.23 9.05 -16.72
CA LYS A 216 -4.15 9.81 -17.56
C LYS A 216 -5.33 8.92 -17.91
N TRP A 217 -6.50 9.52 -18.08
CA TRP A 217 -7.63 8.82 -18.69
C TRP A 217 -7.32 8.47 -20.14
N LYS A 218 -7.79 7.31 -20.61
CA LYS A 218 -7.77 6.96 -22.05
C LYS A 218 -8.62 7.93 -22.85
N MET A 219 -9.77 8.31 -22.28
CA MET A 219 -10.68 9.34 -22.80
C MET A 219 -10.76 10.47 -21.77
N PRO A 220 -9.95 11.53 -21.87
CA PRO A 220 -9.97 12.64 -20.92
C PRO A 220 -11.22 13.50 -21.08
N PHE A 221 -11.64 14.11 -19.97
CA PHE A 221 -12.73 15.07 -19.94
C PHE A 221 -12.25 16.43 -20.48
N ASP A 222 -13.03 17.09 -21.34
CA ASP A 222 -12.77 18.48 -21.71
C ASP A 222 -13.13 19.40 -20.53
N PRO A 223 -12.19 20.22 -20.01
CA PRO A 223 -12.49 21.18 -18.96
C PRO A 223 -13.61 22.17 -19.33
N GLN A 224 -13.87 22.43 -20.62
CA GLN A 224 -14.96 23.29 -21.09
C GLN A 224 -16.34 22.70 -20.78
N ASP A 225 -16.44 21.37 -20.73
CA ASP A 225 -17.66 20.64 -20.37
C ASP A 225 -17.82 20.46 -18.85
N THR A 226 -16.95 21.07 -18.04
CA THR A 226 -17.03 21.00 -16.58
C THR A 226 -17.87 22.14 -16.03
N HIS A 227 -19.00 21.82 -15.41
CA HIS A 227 -19.96 22.81 -14.91
C HIS A 227 -20.40 22.53 -13.48
N GLN A 228 -20.76 23.58 -12.73
CA GLN A 228 -21.29 23.44 -11.38
C GLN A 228 -22.62 22.70 -11.39
N SER A 229 -22.65 21.52 -10.77
CA SER A 229 -23.86 20.67 -10.68
C SER A 229 -24.06 20.12 -9.27
N ARG A 230 -25.27 19.62 -8.99
CA ARG A 230 -25.63 19.07 -7.68
C ARG A 230 -25.00 17.69 -7.46
N PHE A 231 -24.32 17.51 -6.33
CA PHE A 231 -23.97 16.20 -5.76
C PHE A 231 -24.86 15.94 -4.53
N TYR A 232 -25.67 14.89 -4.58
CA TYR A 232 -26.64 14.60 -3.53
C TYR A 232 -25.98 13.82 -2.38
N LEU A 233 -25.89 14.45 -1.21
CA LEU A 233 -25.46 13.82 0.04
C LEU A 233 -26.57 12.96 0.65
N SER A 234 -27.82 13.30 0.36
CA SER A 234 -29.02 12.54 0.68
C SER A 234 -30.15 12.93 -0.27
N LYS A 235 -31.32 12.29 -0.15
CA LYS A 235 -32.51 12.62 -0.96
C LYS A 235 -32.92 14.10 -0.91
N LYS A 236 -32.55 14.83 0.16
CA LYS A 236 -32.97 16.23 0.40
C LYS A 236 -31.82 17.22 0.55
N LYS A 237 -30.56 16.76 0.57
CA LYS A 237 -29.38 17.61 0.80
C LYS A 237 -28.38 17.42 -0.32
N TRP A 238 -27.91 18.52 -0.90
CA TRP A 238 -26.89 18.52 -1.94
C TRP A 238 -25.87 19.64 -1.75
N VAL A 239 -24.75 19.51 -2.43
CA VAL A 239 -23.72 20.55 -2.58
C VAL A 239 -23.44 20.77 -4.06
N MET A 240 -22.91 21.93 -4.42
CA MET A 240 -22.46 22.21 -5.80
C MET A 240 -21.02 21.73 -5.96
N VAL A 241 -20.74 20.99 -7.03
CA VAL A 241 -19.41 20.49 -7.38
C VAL A 241 -19.12 20.75 -8.86
N PRO A 242 -17.84 20.94 -9.26
CA PRO A 242 -17.46 20.95 -10.66
C PRO A 242 -17.65 19.54 -11.26
N MET A 243 -18.78 19.34 -11.94
CA MET A 243 -19.15 18.06 -12.54
C MET A 243 -18.59 18.00 -13.96
N MET A 244 -17.74 17.01 -14.22
CA MET A 244 -17.20 16.73 -15.55
C MET A 244 -18.19 15.86 -16.33
N SER A 245 -18.21 15.96 -17.66
CA SER A 245 -19.02 15.09 -18.52
C SER A 245 -18.24 14.57 -19.73
N LEU A 246 -18.65 13.40 -20.21
CA LEU A 246 -18.25 12.84 -21.49
C LEU A 246 -19.52 12.55 -22.30
N HIS A 247 -19.47 12.86 -23.59
CA HIS A 247 -20.56 12.59 -24.52
C HIS A 247 -20.18 11.40 -25.43
N HIS A 248 -21.17 10.57 -25.79
CA HIS A 248 -21.00 9.44 -26.71
C HIS A 248 -19.92 8.41 -26.30
N LEU A 249 -19.73 8.19 -25.00
CA LEU A 249 -18.77 7.20 -24.48
C LEU A 249 -19.29 5.76 -24.68
N THR A 250 -18.45 4.91 -25.27
CA THR A 250 -18.62 3.44 -25.24
C THR A 250 -17.60 2.85 -24.28
N THR A 251 -18.07 2.18 -23.23
CA THR A 251 -17.22 1.61 -22.18
C THR A 251 -17.88 0.36 -21.57
N PRO A 252 -17.13 -0.56 -20.93
CA PRO A 252 -17.73 -1.66 -20.20
C PRO A 252 -18.77 -1.15 -19.19
N TYR A 253 -19.98 -1.70 -19.28
CA TYR A 253 -21.14 -1.29 -18.51
C TYR A 253 -21.87 -2.53 -18.01
N PHE A 254 -22.25 -2.52 -16.74
CA PHE A 254 -23.06 -3.57 -16.14
C PHE A 254 -24.11 -2.97 -15.21
N ARG A 255 -25.36 -3.42 -15.38
CA ARG A 255 -26.47 -3.08 -14.49
C ARG A 255 -26.77 -4.29 -13.62
N ASP A 256 -26.56 -4.14 -12.32
CA ASP A 256 -26.84 -5.17 -11.32
C ASP A 256 -28.17 -4.83 -10.62
N GLU A 257 -29.22 -5.55 -10.99
CA GLU A 257 -30.53 -5.36 -10.37
C GLU A 257 -30.64 -6.00 -8.98
N GLU A 258 -29.86 -7.05 -8.69
CA GLU A 258 -29.86 -7.70 -7.37
C GLU A 258 -29.27 -6.76 -6.31
N LEU A 259 -28.17 -6.09 -6.63
CA LEU A 259 -27.51 -5.12 -5.76
C LEU A 259 -27.98 -3.68 -5.97
N SER A 260 -28.91 -3.45 -6.91
CA SER A 260 -29.47 -2.12 -7.25
C SER A 260 -28.40 -1.08 -7.62
N CYS A 261 -27.34 -1.49 -8.31
CA CYS A 261 -26.21 -0.61 -8.65
C CYS A 261 -25.87 -0.65 -10.15
N THR A 262 -25.09 0.32 -10.59
CA THR A 262 -24.57 0.40 -11.97
C THR A 262 -23.05 0.47 -11.88
N VAL A 263 -22.37 -0.41 -12.60
CA VAL A 263 -20.92 -0.50 -12.67
C VAL A 263 -20.46 -0.04 -14.05
N VAL A 264 -19.47 0.85 -14.07
CA VAL A 264 -18.81 1.32 -15.28
C VAL A 264 -17.31 1.28 -15.09
N GLU A 265 -16.57 0.91 -16.13
CA GLU A 265 -15.12 0.96 -16.14
C GLU A 265 -14.66 2.20 -16.92
N LEU A 266 -13.69 2.94 -16.40
CA LEU A 266 -13.05 4.05 -17.12
C LEU A 266 -11.55 3.77 -17.16
N ASN A 267 -11.05 3.51 -18.37
CA ASN A 267 -9.66 3.08 -18.57
C ASN A 267 -8.68 4.24 -18.43
N GLY A 268 -7.51 3.93 -17.85
CA GLY A 268 -6.31 4.72 -18.03
C GLY A 268 -5.78 4.60 -19.47
N GLY A 269 -5.07 5.62 -19.97
CA GLY A 269 -4.51 5.60 -21.31
C GLY A 269 -3.36 4.61 -21.46
N GLU A 270 -3.42 3.85 -22.58
CA GLU A 270 -2.29 3.38 -23.38
C GLU A 270 -2.34 4.19 -24.70
N THR A 271 -1.44 5.15 -24.89
CA THR A 271 -1.24 5.87 -26.14
C THR A 271 -0.44 4.99 -27.08
N HIS A 272 -1.16 4.20 -27.88
CA HIS A 272 -0.64 3.84 -29.19
C HIS A 272 -0.47 5.12 -29.99
N TRP A 273 0.78 5.55 -30.19
CA TRP A 273 1.11 6.51 -31.24
C TRP A 273 0.72 5.88 -32.58
N SER A 274 -0.43 6.27 -33.12
CA SER A 274 -0.74 6.04 -34.52
C SER A 274 0.28 6.82 -35.34
N SER A 275 1.31 6.12 -35.79
CA SER A 275 2.15 6.59 -36.88
C SER A 275 1.37 6.34 -38.17
N ASP A 276 0.46 7.24 -38.51
CA ASP A 276 -0.05 7.35 -39.87
C ASP A 276 0.14 8.81 -40.31
N GLY A 277 0.84 8.95 -41.43
CA GLY A 277 1.44 10.18 -41.94
C GLY A 277 0.58 11.01 -42.87
#